data_AF-A0A0H4BA38-F1
#
_entry.id   AF-A0A0H4BA38-F1
#
_cell.length_a   1.000
_cell.length_b   1.000
_cell.length_c   1.000
_cell.angle_alpha   90.00
_cell.angle_beta   90.00
_cell.angle_gamma   90.00
#
_symmetry.space_group_name_H-M   'P 1'
#
loop_
_entity.id
_entity.type
_entity.pdbx_description
1 polymer ?
#
loop_
_entity_poly.entity_id
_entity_poly.type
_entity_poly.pdbx_seq_one_letter_code
_entity_poly.pdbx_strand_id
1 'polypeptide(L)'
;MATIRPTSALSPRLLQCQTLIDRRCCLLPCGANKNPLIKAWPSSDCFSLQQIADHPGVKSVGLRTGTEDGRILSVDLDGETAVDKVAEHGLNPFTGTFIVGRRGDTYRLKLQFQLTPEQDAQIGPFQGKIHTKDPINGAKGEAVEIFYSRRRQVIIGGRHPSGENYIWLDGCGPEALSAPDAQWWAFLKECHASSLQPSAAIPREGTPSRNGRSRRANPCPICGRHDGPGGSNLWCEYSSSGLLFCMPGSTFSAPAGLRVGDVHNGWALKKSLKQLMVPFTSLAITTQKN
;
A
#
# COMPACT_ATOMS: atom_id res chain seq x y z
N MET A 1 51.05 9.72 -10.45
CA MET A 1 50.20 10.24 -11.54
C MET A 1 48.76 9.82 -11.26
N ALA A 2 47.87 10.77 -10.96
CA ALA A 2 46.46 10.46 -10.78
C ALA A 2 45.84 10.17 -12.15
N THR A 3 45.38 8.94 -12.36
CA THR A 3 44.63 8.53 -13.54
C THR A 3 43.29 9.26 -13.52
N ILE A 4 43.16 10.30 -14.35
CA ILE A 4 41.87 10.98 -14.56
C ILE A 4 40.96 9.95 -15.21
N ARG A 5 39.97 9.44 -14.47
CA ARG A 5 38.94 8.59 -15.06
C ARG A 5 38.15 9.46 -16.05
N PRO A 6 37.93 9.00 -17.29
CA PRO A 6 37.07 9.71 -18.21
C PRO A 6 35.66 9.80 -17.61
N THR A 7 35.12 11.01 -17.57
CA THR A 7 33.75 11.32 -17.13
C THR A 7 32.76 10.49 -17.94
N SER A 8 31.87 9.76 -17.28
CA SER A 8 30.87 8.96 -18.00
C SER A 8 29.88 9.87 -18.71
N ALA A 9 29.59 9.57 -19.99
CA ALA A 9 28.54 10.27 -20.71
C ALA A 9 27.17 9.96 -20.07
N LEU A 10 26.40 11.01 -19.77
CA LEU A 10 25.07 10.85 -19.19
C LEU A 10 24.11 10.22 -20.21
N SER A 11 23.42 9.15 -19.80
CA SER A 11 22.37 8.58 -20.65
C SER A 11 21.21 9.57 -20.84
N PRO A 12 20.51 9.56 -21.99
CA PRO A 12 19.35 10.44 -22.22
C PRO A 12 18.29 10.36 -21.10
N ARG A 13 18.08 9.15 -20.56
CA ARG A 13 17.13 8.92 -19.47
C ARG A 13 17.58 9.54 -18.15
N LEU A 14 18.88 9.54 -17.88
CA LEU A 14 19.42 10.21 -16.68
C LEU A 14 19.35 11.72 -16.83
N LEU A 15 19.59 12.27 -18.03
CA LEU A 15 19.43 13.70 -18.33
C LEU A 15 18.00 14.21 -18.06
N GLN A 16 16.98 13.40 -18.35
CA GLN A 16 15.58 13.75 -18.01
C GLN A 16 15.34 13.93 -16.51
N CYS A 17 16.20 13.38 -15.64
CA CYS A 17 16.10 13.60 -14.19
C CYS A 17 16.62 15.00 -13.76
N GLN A 18 17.19 15.80 -14.65
CA GLN A 18 17.62 17.17 -14.35
C GLN A 18 16.44 18.02 -13.83
N THR A 19 15.24 17.84 -14.40
CA THR A 19 14.01 18.49 -13.94
C THR A 19 13.73 18.25 -12.45
N LEU A 20 14.10 17.08 -11.91
CA LEU A 20 13.93 16.79 -10.49
C LEU A 20 14.90 17.62 -9.64
N ILE A 21 16.16 17.74 -10.08
CA ILE A 21 17.18 18.56 -9.41
C ILE A 21 16.77 20.04 -9.42
N ASP A 22 16.29 20.54 -10.56
CA ASP A 22 15.84 21.93 -10.70
C ASP A 22 14.66 22.24 -9.77
N ARG A 23 13.84 21.21 -9.47
CA ARG A 23 12.74 21.26 -8.50
C ARG A 23 13.16 20.95 -7.06
N ARG A 24 14.46 20.99 -6.78
CA ARG A 24 15.09 20.74 -5.47
C ARG A 24 14.82 19.34 -4.90
N CYS A 25 14.55 18.38 -5.77
CA CYS A 25 14.41 16.98 -5.36
C CYS A 25 15.79 16.36 -5.17
N CYS A 26 15.89 15.38 -4.28
CA CYS A 26 17.16 14.75 -3.97
C CYS A 26 17.31 13.38 -4.63
N LEU A 27 18.34 13.25 -5.46
CA LEU A 27 18.69 12.00 -6.13
C LEU A 27 19.87 11.31 -5.44
N LEU A 28 19.81 9.97 -5.40
CA LEU A 28 20.79 9.11 -4.73
C LEU A 28 21.26 7.97 -5.65
N PRO A 29 22.56 7.65 -5.68
CA PRO A 29 23.05 6.46 -6.37
C PRO A 29 22.64 5.21 -5.60
N CYS A 30 21.94 4.29 -6.24
CA CYS A 30 21.48 3.03 -5.63
C CYS A 30 22.11 1.81 -6.30
N GLY A 31 22.45 0.80 -5.49
CA GLY A 31 23.10 -0.43 -5.91
C GLY A 31 22.12 -1.51 -6.39
N ALA A 32 22.65 -2.71 -6.67
CA ALA A 32 21.88 -3.85 -7.18
C ALA A 32 20.69 -4.24 -6.29
N ASN A 33 20.81 -4.08 -4.96
CA ASN A 33 19.76 -4.38 -3.99
C ASN A 33 18.81 -3.20 -3.74
N LYS A 34 18.82 -2.17 -4.60
CA LYS A 34 18.02 -0.94 -4.51
C LYS A 34 18.31 -0.06 -3.28
N ASN A 35 19.37 -0.34 -2.53
CA ASN A 35 19.81 0.47 -1.41
C ASN A 35 20.71 1.62 -1.89
N PRO A 36 20.59 2.82 -1.31
CA PRO A 36 21.57 3.89 -1.53
C PRO A 36 22.99 3.41 -1.22
N LEU A 37 23.94 3.79 -2.06
CA LEU A 37 25.37 3.42 -1.94
C LEU A 37 26.15 4.33 -0.98
N ILE A 38 25.44 5.22 -0.29
CA ILE A 38 25.99 6.21 0.62
C ILE A 38 25.67 5.81 2.07
N LYS A 39 26.68 5.90 2.95
CA LYS A 39 26.46 5.73 4.40
C LYS A 39 25.67 6.92 4.94
N ALA A 40 24.78 6.69 5.89
CA ALA A 40 23.91 7.74 6.45
C ALA A 40 23.15 8.54 5.35
N TRP A 41 22.74 7.86 4.28
CA TRP A 41 22.02 8.46 3.14
C TRP A 41 20.78 9.29 3.51
N PRO A 42 20.03 9.06 4.61
CA PRO A 42 18.91 9.95 4.94
C PRO A 42 19.36 11.38 5.25
N SER A 43 20.58 11.56 5.75
CA SER A 43 21.15 12.87 6.09
C SER A 43 22.16 13.39 5.08
N SER A 44 22.49 12.61 4.04
CA SER A 44 23.51 12.99 3.06
C SER A 44 23.04 14.13 2.15
N ASP A 45 24.01 14.82 1.56
CA ASP A 45 23.76 15.73 0.45
C ASP A 45 23.19 14.98 -0.77
N CYS A 46 22.59 15.75 -1.66
CA CYS A 46 22.04 15.30 -2.92
C CYS A 46 23.11 15.22 -3.99
N PHE A 47 22.94 14.28 -4.92
CA PHE A 47 23.91 14.04 -5.98
C PHE A 47 23.46 14.68 -7.28
N SER A 48 24.40 15.30 -8.00
CA SER A 48 24.21 15.67 -9.39
C SER A 48 24.10 14.44 -10.28
N LEU A 49 23.56 14.60 -11.49
CA LEU A 49 23.48 13.51 -12.46
C LEU A 49 24.85 12.91 -12.76
N GLN A 50 25.89 13.74 -12.86
CA GLN A 50 27.26 13.29 -13.09
C GLN A 50 27.81 12.49 -11.92
N GLN A 51 27.59 12.96 -10.69
CA GLN A 51 28.02 12.22 -9.50
C GLN A 51 27.30 10.86 -9.40
N ILE A 52 26.04 10.77 -9.81
CA ILE A 52 25.30 9.48 -9.87
C ILE A 52 25.91 8.57 -10.93
N ALA A 53 26.14 9.08 -12.14
CA ALA A 53 26.65 8.29 -13.27
C ALA A 53 28.05 7.73 -13.00
N ASP A 54 28.91 8.54 -12.38
CA ASP A 54 30.28 8.14 -12.04
C ASP A 54 30.37 7.32 -10.74
N HIS A 55 29.27 7.16 -9.99
CA HIS A 55 29.30 6.47 -8.71
C HIS A 55 29.59 4.97 -8.89
N PRO A 56 30.66 4.44 -8.26
CA PRO A 56 30.98 3.02 -8.35
C PRO A 56 29.81 2.14 -7.89
N GLY A 57 29.45 1.15 -8.69
CA GLY A 57 28.43 0.16 -8.33
C GLY A 57 26.98 0.60 -8.51
N VAL A 58 26.72 1.81 -9.03
CA VAL A 58 25.36 2.27 -9.31
C VAL A 58 24.65 1.33 -10.30
N LYS A 59 23.40 0.99 -9.98
CA LYS A 59 22.50 0.17 -10.83
C LYS A 59 21.14 0.84 -11.02
N SER A 60 20.79 1.75 -10.14
CA SER A 60 19.53 2.48 -10.19
C SER A 60 19.66 3.87 -9.57
N VAL A 61 18.69 4.74 -9.88
CA VAL A 61 18.57 6.08 -9.31
C VAL A 61 17.46 6.04 -8.26
N GLY A 62 17.79 6.45 -7.04
CA GLY A 62 16.83 6.65 -5.96
C GLY A 62 16.40 8.11 -5.89
N LEU A 63 15.12 8.33 -5.56
CA LEU A 63 14.54 9.63 -5.23
C LEU A 63 14.21 9.62 -3.74
N ARG A 64 14.85 10.48 -2.94
CA ARG A 64 14.57 10.61 -1.50
C ARG A 64 13.26 11.37 -1.31
N THR A 65 12.42 10.91 -0.39
CA THR A 65 11.10 11.50 -0.12
C THR A 65 11.15 12.40 1.11
N GLY A 66 10.08 13.16 1.36
CA GLY A 66 9.96 14.03 2.54
C GLY A 66 9.99 15.53 2.22
N THR A 67 9.77 16.32 3.28
CA THR A 67 9.61 17.78 3.23
C THR A 67 10.85 18.50 2.71
N GLU A 68 12.03 18.08 3.16
CA GLU A 68 13.30 18.77 2.93
C GLU A 68 13.81 18.63 1.49
N ASP A 69 13.46 17.53 0.83
CA ASP A 69 13.97 17.15 -0.49
C ASP A 69 12.90 17.33 -1.57
N GLY A 70 12.46 18.58 -1.75
CA GLY A 70 11.49 18.95 -2.77
C GLY A 70 10.04 18.55 -2.44
N ARG A 71 9.72 18.25 -1.16
CA ARG A 71 8.38 17.82 -0.72
C ARG A 71 7.83 16.64 -1.51
N ILE A 72 8.69 15.68 -1.81
CA ILE A 72 8.30 14.49 -2.57
C ILE A 72 7.56 13.50 -1.67
N LEU A 73 6.32 13.20 -2.01
CA LEU A 73 5.52 12.11 -1.47
C LEU A 73 5.43 10.99 -2.49
N SER A 74 5.65 9.75 -2.05
CA SER A 74 5.52 8.58 -2.91
C SER A 74 4.36 7.69 -2.49
N VAL A 75 3.56 7.25 -3.46
CA VAL A 75 2.57 6.17 -3.32
C VAL A 75 3.09 4.94 -4.06
N ASP A 76 3.43 3.88 -3.34
CA ASP A 76 3.90 2.60 -3.89
C ASP A 76 2.75 1.59 -3.89
N LEU A 77 2.36 1.13 -5.08
CA LEU A 77 1.33 0.13 -5.30
C LEU A 77 2.00 -1.21 -5.56
N ASP A 78 1.89 -2.13 -4.60
CA ASP A 78 2.59 -3.42 -4.59
C ASP A 78 1.82 -4.55 -5.30
N GLY A 79 0.93 -4.25 -6.24
CA GLY A 79 0.22 -5.27 -7.04
C GLY A 79 -1.22 -4.88 -7.42
N GLU A 80 -1.91 -5.80 -8.07
CA GLU A 80 -3.26 -5.60 -8.61
C GLU A 80 -4.25 -5.18 -7.52
N THR A 81 -4.23 -5.82 -6.35
CA THR A 81 -5.15 -5.46 -5.26
C THR A 81 -4.86 -4.08 -4.66
N ALA A 82 -3.61 -3.58 -4.80
CA ALA A 82 -3.27 -2.22 -4.41
C ALA A 82 -3.79 -1.18 -5.41
N VAL A 83 -3.76 -1.52 -6.70
CA VAL A 83 -4.40 -0.73 -7.77
C VAL A 83 -5.92 -0.69 -7.58
N ASP A 84 -6.55 -1.84 -7.34
CA ASP A 84 -7.99 -1.92 -7.07
C ASP A 84 -8.35 -1.09 -5.84
N LYS A 85 -7.54 -1.15 -4.78
CA LYS A 85 -7.78 -0.40 -3.55
C LYS A 85 -7.83 1.11 -3.78
N VAL A 86 -6.97 1.68 -4.61
CA VAL A 86 -7.05 3.12 -4.91
C VAL A 86 -8.20 3.43 -5.88
N ALA A 87 -8.52 2.52 -6.80
CA ALA A 87 -9.67 2.66 -7.70
C ALA A 87 -11.02 2.65 -6.96
N GLU A 88 -11.15 1.91 -5.85
CA GLU A 88 -12.32 1.97 -4.96
C GLU A 88 -12.57 3.37 -4.40
N HIS A 89 -11.51 4.18 -4.25
CA HIS A 89 -11.59 5.58 -3.84
C HIS A 89 -11.82 6.54 -5.03
N GLY A 90 -12.09 6.02 -6.23
CA GLY A 90 -12.31 6.79 -7.45
C GLY A 90 -11.02 7.31 -8.11
N LEU A 91 -9.86 6.83 -7.69
CA LEU A 91 -8.56 7.32 -8.15
C LEU A 91 -8.09 6.55 -9.40
N ASN A 92 -7.43 7.25 -10.32
CA ASN A 92 -6.75 6.64 -11.46
C ASN A 92 -5.22 6.63 -11.23
N PRO A 93 -4.59 5.46 -10.98
CA PRO A 93 -3.16 5.39 -10.70
C PRO A 93 -2.24 5.39 -11.93
N PHE A 94 -2.80 5.51 -13.14
CA PHE A 94 -2.05 5.43 -14.40
C PHE A 94 -1.77 6.79 -15.05
N THR A 95 -2.14 7.90 -14.40
CA THR A 95 -1.97 9.26 -14.93
C THR A 95 -1.83 10.29 -13.82
N GLY A 96 -1.61 11.55 -14.20
CA GLY A 96 -1.73 12.71 -13.32
C GLY A 96 -0.44 13.16 -12.64
N THR A 97 0.63 12.37 -12.68
CA THR A 97 1.92 12.75 -12.10
C THR A 97 3.11 11.97 -12.66
N PHE A 98 4.29 12.08 -12.04
CA PHE A 98 5.45 11.23 -12.36
C PHE A 98 5.22 9.79 -11.88
N ILE A 99 5.11 8.83 -12.81
CA ILE A 99 4.76 7.43 -12.50
C ILE A 99 5.86 6.49 -12.97
N VAL A 100 6.39 5.72 -12.01
CA VAL A 100 7.40 4.70 -12.27
C VAL A 100 6.75 3.32 -12.22
N GLY A 101 6.81 2.60 -13.33
CA GLY A 101 6.35 1.21 -13.45
C GLY A 101 7.50 0.21 -13.49
N ARG A 102 7.15 -1.08 -13.58
CA ARG A 102 8.10 -2.17 -13.85
C ARG A 102 7.79 -2.79 -15.21
N ARG A 103 8.81 -2.91 -16.08
CA ARG A 103 8.64 -3.61 -17.35
C ARG A 103 8.26 -5.07 -17.08
N GLY A 104 7.10 -5.51 -17.56
CA GLY A 104 6.58 -6.86 -17.34
C GLY A 104 5.57 -6.99 -16.20
N ASP A 105 5.24 -5.91 -15.50
CA ASP A 105 4.24 -5.92 -14.43
C ASP A 105 3.49 -4.58 -14.35
N THR A 106 2.28 -4.58 -14.90
CA THR A 106 1.43 -3.39 -15.06
C THR A 106 0.92 -2.82 -13.73
N TYR A 107 0.87 -3.65 -12.67
CA TYR A 107 0.25 -3.27 -11.40
C TYR A 107 1.27 -2.83 -10.33
N ARG A 108 2.56 -2.85 -10.66
CA ARG A 108 3.64 -2.36 -9.79
C ARG A 108 4.00 -0.94 -10.15
N LEU A 109 3.35 0.00 -9.49
CA LEU A 109 3.44 1.43 -9.78
C LEU A 109 3.97 2.21 -8.58
N LYS A 110 4.71 3.27 -8.86
CA LYS A 110 5.11 4.26 -7.85
C LYS A 110 4.78 5.64 -8.37
N LEU A 111 3.79 6.28 -7.77
CA LEU A 111 3.38 7.63 -8.10
C LEU A 111 4.15 8.61 -7.23
N GLN A 112 4.81 9.59 -7.86
CA GLN A 112 5.56 10.63 -7.16
C GLN A 112 4.80 11.93 -7.25
N PHE A 113 4.39 12.48 -6.11
CA PHE A 113 3.78 13.80 -6.02
C PHE A 113 4.76 14.78 -5.38
N GLN A 114 4.78 16.02 -5.87
CA GLN A 114 5.44 17.14 -5.21
C GLN A 114 4.39 17.98 -4.50
N LEU A 115 4.32 17.89 -3.17
CA LEU A 115 3.34 18.66 -2.41
C LEU A 115 3.60 20.16 -2.51
N THR A 116 2.53 20.94 -2.55
CA THR A 116 2.64 22.39 -2.35
C THR A 116 3.06 22.70 -0.91
N PRO A 117 3.60 23.89 -0.62
CA PRO A 117 3.92 24.29 0.75
C PRO A 117 2.71 24.17 1.71
N GLU A 118 1.51 24.49 1.23
CA GLU A 118 0.27 24.42 2.00
C GLU A 118 -0.17 22.98 2.28
N GLN A 119 0.07 22.06 1.34
CA GLN A 119 -0.18 20.64 1.52
C GLN A 119 0.81 20.01 2.51
N ASP A 120 2.11 20.32 2.37
CA ASP A 120 3.16 19.87 3.30
C ASP A 120 2.87 20.32 4.73
N ALA A 121 2.47 21.59 4.93
CA ALA A 121 2.10 22.12 6.25
C ALA A 121 0.89 21.41 6.90
N GLN A 122 0.01 20.76 6.12
CA GLN A 122 -1.18 20.08 6.64
C GLN A 122 -0.89 18.69 7.20
N ILE A 123 0.09 17.97 6.66
CA ILE A 123 0.33 16.57 7.01
C ILE A 123 1.71 16.32 7.62
N GLY A 124 2.74 17.08 7.24
CA GLY A 124 4.11 16.83 7.68
C GLY A 124 4.60 15.39 7.37
N PRO A 125 5.80 15.02 7.82
CA PRO A 125 6.39 13.73 7.47
C PRO A 125 5.64 12.53 8.09
N PHE A 126 5.29 11.54 7.27
CA PHE A 126 4.64 10.30 7.73
C PHE A 126 4.93 9.10 6.82
N GLN A 127 4.50 7.93 7.28
CA GLN A 127 4.43 6.72 6.48
C GLN A 127 3.09 6.05 6.69
N GLY A 128 2.48 5.60 5.61
CA GLY A 128 1.19 4.92 5.61
C GLY A 128 1.32 3.54 4.97
N LYS A 129 0.47 2.60 5.40
CA LYS A 129 0.36 1.29 4.78
C LYS A 129 -1.06 0.76 4.88
N ILE A 130 -1.63 0.39 3.74
CA ILE A 130 -2.93 -0.29 3.64
C ILE A 130 -2.65 -1.67 3.06
N HIS A 131 -2.81 -2.71 3.87
CA HIS A 131 -2.69 -4.09 3.40
C HIS A 131 -3.90 -4.45 2.55
N THR A 132 -3.67 -4.93 1.32
CA THR A 132 -4.73 -5.27 0.36
C THR A 132 -4.78 -6.76 0.08
N LYS A 133 -3.68 -7.49 0.34
CA LYS A 133 -3.61 -8.94 0.21
C LYS A 133 -2.58 -9.51 1.16
N ASP A 134 -2.96 -10.56 1.89
CA ASP A 134 -2.05 -11.27 2.78
C ASP A 134 -1.02 -12.10 1.98
N PRO A 135 0.21 -12.27 2.51
CA PRO A 135 1.15 -13.23 1.97
C PRO A 135 0.61 -14.66 2.16
N ILE A 136 0.60 -15.46 1.09
CA ILE A 136 0.12 -16.85 1.12
C ILE A 136 1.20 -17.76 0.50
N ASN A 137 1.57 -18.85 1.18
CA ASN A 137 2.48 -19.88 0.67
C ASN A 137 3.81 -19.34 0.09
N GLY A 138 4.41 -18.35 0.77
CA GLY A 138 5.67 -17.74 0.33
C GLY A 138 5.54 -16.67 -0.76
N ALA A 139 4.34 -16.46 -1.31
CA ALA A 139 4.06 -15.28 -2.13
C ALA A 139 4.03 -14.03 -1.25
N LYS A 140 4.55 -12.91 -1.79
CA LYS A 140 4.47 -11.62 -1.10
C LYS A 140 3.03 -11.14 -1.05
N GLY A 141 2.65 -10.54 0.08
CA GLY A 141 1.41 -9.78 0.17
C GLY A 141 1.48 -8.51 -0.67
N GLU A 142 0.35 -7.84 -0.82
CA GLU A 142 0.22 -6.60 -1.59
C GLU A 142 -0.30 -5.50 -0.65
N ALA A 143 0.10 -4.26 -0.94
CA ALA A 143 -0.28 -3.11 -0.16
C ALA A 143 -0.21 -1.83 -0.98
N VAL A 144 -0.92 -0.81 -0.50
CA VAL A 144 -0.65 0.60 -0.82
C VAL A 144 0.28 1.13 0.28
N GLU A 145 1.50 1.53 -0.07
CA GLU A 145 2.44 2.15 0.87
C GLU A 145 2.63 3.63 0.54
N ILE A 146 2.64 4.47 1.58
CA ILE A 146 2.86 5.91 1.47
C ILE A 146 4.18 6.26 2.14
N PHE A 147 5.06 6.94 1.40
CA PHE A 147 6.35 7.37 1.90
C PHE A 147 6.49 8.88 1.79
N TYR A 148 6.41 9.56 2.93
CA TYR A 148 6.68 10.99 3.01
C TYR A 148 7.61 11.30 4.18
N SER A 149 8.88 10.93 4.05
CA SER A 149 9.88 11.15 5.10
C SER A 149 11.28 11.04 4.51
N ARG A 150 12.18 11.89 4.98
CA ARG A 150 13.61 11.88 4.60
C ARG A 150 14.31 10.53 4.82
N ARG A 151 13.72 9.64 5.62
CA ARG A 151 14.19 8.27 5.88
C ARG A 151 13.70 7.25 4.85
N ARG A 152 13.05 7.69 3.77
CA ARG A 152 12.57 6.84 2.68
C ARG A 152 13.10 7.33 1.33
N GLN A 153 13.25 6.38 0.41
CA GLN A 153 13.59 6.63 -0.98
C GLN A 153 12.88 5.61 -1.85
N VAL A 154 12.63 5.98 -3.10
CA VAL A 154 12.06 5.09 -4.11
C VAL A 154 12.92 5.06 -5.36
N ILE A 155 13.01 3.90 -6.00
CA ILE A 155 13.73 3.78 -7.27
C ILE A 155 12.89 4.41 -8.38
N ILE A 156 13.50 5.34 -9.11
CA ILE A 156 12.87 6.03 -10.23
C ILE A 156 13.44 5.65 -11.60
N GLY A 157 14.53 4.91 -11.65
CA GLY A 157 15.14 4.48 -12.90
C GLY A 157 16.28 3.48 -12.71
N GLY A 158 16.63 2.77 -13.77
CA GLY A 158 17.66 1.73 -13.77
C GLY A 158 17.09 0.32 -13.68
N ARG A 159 17.88 -0.62 -13.16
CA ARG A 159 17.57 -2.07 -13.20
C ARG A 159 17.04 -2.58 -11.86
N HIS A 160 15.93 -3.31 -11.90
CA HIS A 160 15.38 -4.05 -10.78
C HIS A 160 16.21 -5.32 -10.50
N PRO A 161 16.32 -5.80 -9.24
CA PRO A 161 17.02 -7.05 -8.91
C PRO A 161 16.53 -8.29 -9.67
N SER A 162 15.27 -8.32 -10.11
CA SER A 162 14.73 -9.41 -10.95
C SER A 162 15.30 -9.43 -12.37
N GLY A 163 16.06 -8.41 -12.76
CA GLY A 163 16.66 -8.28 -14.09
C GLY A 163 15.91 -7.32 -15.02
N GLU A 164 14.66 -6.97 -14.70
CA GLU A 164 13.81 -6.03 -15.45
C GLU A 164 14.24 -4.57 -15.25
N ASN A 165 13.88 -3.69 -16.17
CA ASN A 165 14.12 -2.25 -16.02
C ASN A 165 12.88 -1.55 -15.45
N TYR A 166 13.13 -0.55 -14.61
CA TYR A 166 12.11 0.44 -14.28
C TYR A 166 11.78 1.26 -15.52
N ILE A 167 10.49 1.52 -15.72
CA ILE A 167 9.97 2.32 -16.83
C ILE A 167 9.19 3.51 -16.29
N TRP A 168 8.97 4.51 -17.13
CA TRP A 168 8.04 5.60 -16.83
C TRP A 168 6.85 5.37 -17.74
N LEU A 169 5.63 5.59 -17.22
CA LEU A 169 4.46 5.51 -18.07
C LEU A 169 4.49 6.66 -19.10
N ASP A 170 3.81 6.45 -20.22
CA ASP A 170 3.80 7.44 -21.30
C ASP A 170 3.20 8.76 -20.80
N GLY A 171 3.85 9.87 -21.14
CA GLY A 171 3.51 11.21 -20.62
C GLY A 171 3.64 11.41 -19.11
N CYS A 172 4.19 10.43 -18.37
CA CYS A 172 4.28 10.44 -16.91
C CYS A 172 5.73 10.38 -16.43
N GLY A 173 6.66 11.08 -17.09
CA GLY A 173 8.06 11.20 -16.70
C GLY A 173 8.31 12.25 -15.61
N PRO A 174 9.59 12.55 -15.28
CA PRO A 174 9.96 13.59 -14.33
C PRO A 174 9.32 14.97 -14.59
N GLU A 175 9.08 15.32 -15.84
CA GLU A 175 8.40 16.52 -16.29
C GLU A 175 6.92 16.59 -15.86
N ALA A 176 6.28 15.44 -15.67
CA ALA A 176 4.88 15.33 -15.25
C ALA A 176 4.71 15.43 -13.73
N LEU A 177 5.80 15.51 -12.95
CA LEU A 177 5.73 15.61 -11.50
C LEU A 177 4.83 16.79 -11.09
N SER A 178 3.86 16.55 -10.22
CA SER A 178 2.79 17.49 -9.92
C SER A 178 2.38 17.36 -8.46
N ALA A 179 1.66 18.36 -7.95
CA ALA A 179 0.92 18.19 -6.71
C ALA A 179 -0.24 17.20 -6.92
N PRO A 180 -0.67 16.46 -5.89
CA PRO A 180 -1.84 15.60 -6.00
C PRO A 180 -3.08 16.47 -6.26
N ASP A 181 -3.97 16.00 -7.13
CA ASP A 181 -5.28 16.62 -7.33
C ASP A 181 -6.15 16.50 -6.07
N ALA A 182 -7.36 17.06 -6.11
CA ALA A 182 -8.26 17.08 -4.96
C ALA A 182 -8.64 15.67 -4.45
N GLN A 183 -8.80 14.69 -5.34
CA GLN A 183 -9.18 13.33 -4.95
C GLN A 183 -7.99 12.58 -4.36
N TRP A 184 -6.83 12.62 -5.02
CA TRP A 184 -5.60 12.08 -4.48
C TRP A 184 -5.25 12.73 -3.14
N TRP A 185 -5.43 14.04 -3.01
CA TRP A 185 -5.15 14.76 -1.78
C TRP A 185 -6.10 14.35 -0.64
N ALA A 186 -7.38 14.15 -0.92
CA ALA A 186 -8.33 13.63 0.08
C ALA A 186 -7.89 12.26 0.60
N PHE A 187 -7.55 11.33 -0.31
CA PHE A 187 -7.05 10.00 0.04
C PHE A 187 -5.74 10.04 0.86
N LEU A 188 -4.79 10.90 0.48
CA LEU A 188 -3.53 11.06 1.21
C LEU A 188 -3.74 11.60 2.62
N LYS A 189 -4.69 12.53 2.83
CA LYS A 189 -5.07 13.01 4.16
C LYS A 189 -5.71 11.92 5.01
N GLU A 190 -6.53 11.06 4.42
CA GLU A 190 -7.09 9.89 5.12
C GLU A 190 -5.99 8.92 5.57
N CYS A 191 -5.03 8.63 4.69
CA CYS A 191 -3.86 7.81 5.01
C CYS A 191 -3.03 8.43 6.14
N HIS A 192 -2.80 9.75 6.07
CA HIS A 192 -2.07 10.49 7.09
C HIS A 192 -2.79 10.44 8.45
N ALA A 193 -4.10 10.77 8.48
CA ALA A 193 -4.90 10.72 9.70
C ALA A 193 -4.90 9.32 10.33
N SER A 194 -4.94 8.28 9.50
CA SER A 194 -4.84 6.88 9.93
C SER A 194 -3.46 6.52 10.50
N SER A 195 -2.39 7.13 9.98
CA SER A 195 -1.02 6.92 10.48
C SER A 195 -0.74 7.61 11.82
N LEU A 196 -1.48 8.69 12.12
CA LEU A 196 -1.38 9.43 13.38
C LEU A 196 -2.16 8.79 14.51
N GLN A 197 -3.18 7.99 14.18
CA GLN A 197 -3.80 7.17 15.20
C GLN A 197 -2.68 6.32 15.80
N PRO A 198 -2.56 6.25 17.14
CA PRO A 198 -1.81 5.19 17.74
C PRO A 198 -2.26 3.93 17.01
N SER A 199 -1.31 3.10 16.59
CA SER A 199 -1.69 1.74 16.28
C SER A 199 -2.41 1.28 17.55
N ALA A 200 -3.75 1.33 17.55
CA ALA A 200 -4.57 0.64 18.52
C ALA A 200 -4.05 -0.75 18.33
N ALA A 201 -3.19 -1.18 19.25
CA ALA A 201 -2.28 -2.27 19.01
C ALA A 201 -3.15 -3.38 18.46
N ILE A 202 -3.05 -3.63 17.15
CA ILE A 202 -3.54 -4.87 16.59
C ILE A 202 -2.65 -5.82 17.37
N PRO A 203 -3.19 -6.59 18.32
CA PRO A 203 -2.37 -7.54 19.05
C PRO A 203 -1.68 -8.31 17.96
N ARG A 204 -0.34 -8.38 18.01
CA ARG A 204 0.40 -9.34 17.21
C ARG A 204 -0.44 -10.62 17.24
N GLU A 205 -0.74 -11.20 16.08
CA GLU A 205 -1.14 -12.59 15.98
C GLU A 205 0.04 -13.44 16.50
N GLY A 206 0.31 -13.35 17.80
CA GLY A 206 0.70 -14.49 18.56
C GLY A 206 -0.49 -15.42 18.47
N THR A 207 -0.19 -16.64 18.06
CA THR A 207 -0.98 -17.84 18.29
C THR A 207 -2.04 -17.57 19.36
N PRO A 208 -3.35 -17.64 19.05
CA PRO A 208 -4.38 -17.07 19.90
C PRO A 208 -4.23 -17.61 21.31
N SER A 209 -3.73 -16.75 22.21
CA SER A 209 -3.89 -16.98 23.63
C SER A 209 -5.38 -16.88 23.88
N ARG A 210 -5.92 -17.95 24.47
CA ARG A 210 -7.33 -18.34 24.59
C ARG A 210 -8.28 -17.38 25.32
N ASN A 211 -7.90 -16.11 25.51
CA ASN A 211 -8.50 -15.26 26.56
C ASN A 211 -9.17 -13.96 26.07
N GLY A 212 -9.30 -13.72 24.76
CA GLY A 212 -10.18 -12.66 24.25
C GLY A 212 -11.63 -13.17 24.22
N ARG A 213 -12.51 -12.63 25.09
CA ARG A 213 -13.91 -13.09 25.24
C ARG A 213 -14.71 -12.91 23.94
N SER A 214 -14.84 -13.97 23.15
CA SER A 214 -15.88 -14.06 22.12
C SER A 214 -17.25 -14.07 22.80
N ARG A 215 -18.24 -13.39 22.20
CA ARG A 215 -19.61 -13.38 22.72
C ARG A 215 -20.40 -14.46 22.01
N ARG A 216 -20.99 -15.39 22.73
CA ARG A 216 -21.83 -16.44 22.14
C ARG A 216 -23.05 -15.84 21.43
N ALA A 217 -23.41 -16.41 20.28
CA ALA A 217 -24.65 -16.10 19.60
C ALA A 217 -25.74 -17.07 20.07
N ASN A 218 -26.65 -16.59 20.92
CA ASN A 218 -27.67 -17.40 21.58
C ASN A 218 -29.04 -16.67 21.62
N PRO A 219 -30.03 -17.07 20.78
CA PRO A 219 -29.89 -18.01 19.68
C PRO A 219 -29.00 -17.43 18.55
N CYS A 220 -28.34 -18.30 17.80
CA CYS A 220 -27.62 -17.90 16.59
C CYS A 220 -28.64 -17.42 15.55
N PRO A 221 -28.52 -16.21 14.99
CA PRO A 221 -29.49 -15.68 14.04
C PRO A 221 -29.46 -16.38 12.67
N ILE A 222 -28.49 -17.27 12.42
CA ILE A 222 -28.31 -17.98 11.15
C ILE A 222 -28.82 -19.40 11.22
N CYS A 223 -28.37 -20.17 12.21
CA CYS A 223 -28.72 -21.59 12.34
C CYS A 223 -29.68 -21.90 13.50
N GLY A 224 -30.11 -20.89 14.26
CA GLY A 224 -31.03 -21.06 15.39
C GLY A 224 -30.44 -21.77 16.62
N ARG A 225 -29.14 -22.10 16.60
CA ARG A 225 -28.44 -22.78 17.69
C ARG A 225 -28.50 -21.98 19.00
N HIS A 226 -28.87 -22.61 20.11
CA HIS A 226 -29.06 -21.97 21.43
C HIS A 226 -28.54 -22.84 22.59
N ASP A 227 -28.54 -22.29 23.79
CA ASP A 227 -28.26 -23.02 25.04
C ASP A 227 -29.52 -23.66 25.66
N GLY A 228 -29.33 -24.70 26.47
CA GLY A 228 -30.42 -25.39 27.17
C GLY A 228 -30.93 -26.66 26.48
N PRO A 229 -32.07 -27.22 26.94
CA PRO A 229 -32.62 -28.48 26.43
C PRO A 229 -32.89 -28.43 24.92
N GLY A 230 -32.29 -29.35 24.16
CA GLY A 230 -32.36 -29.36 22.69
C GLY A 230 -31.28 -28.53 21.97
N GLY A 231 -30.44 -27.81 22.71
CA GLY A 231 -29.30 -27.04 22.20
C GLY A 231 -28.02 -27.85 22.00
N SER A 232 -26.90 -27.17 21.68
CA SER A 232 -25.60 -27.82 21.42
C SER A 232 -24.40 -27.06 22.00
N ASN A 233 -23.43 -27.80 22.55
CA ASN A 233 -22.20 -27.28 23.16
C ASN A 233 -21.10 -26.85 22.16
N LEU A 234 -21.31 -27.03 20.84
CA LEU A 234 -20.46 -26.43 19.81
C LEU A 234 -21.08 -25.09 19.42
N TRP A 235 -20.40 -23.96 19.64
CA TRP A 235 -21.06 -22.65 19.68
C TRP A 235 -20.78 -21.78 18.45
N CYS A 236 -21.81 -21.08 17.98
CA CYS A 236 -21.66 -19.92 17.11
C CYS A 236 -21.27 -18.71 17.96
N GLU A 237 -20.42 -17.83 17.43
CA GLU A 237 -19.87 -16.73 18.20
C GLU A 237 -19.70 -15.44 17.39
N TYR A 238 -19.85 -14.32 18.09
CA TYR A 238 -19.50 -13.00 17.59
C TYR A 238 -18.03 -12.72 17.89
N SER A 239 -17.29 -12.26 16.89
CA SER A 239 -16.02 -11.59 17.14
C SER A 239 -16.25 -10.23 17.80
N SER A 240 -15.18 -9.69 18.38
CA SER A 240 -15.10 -8.30 18.80
C SER A 240 -15.34 -7.30 17.66
N SER A 241 -15.12 -7.71 16.41
CA SER A 241 -15.37 -6.90 15.20
C SER A 241 -16.80 -6.99 14.66
N GLY A 242 -17.72 -7.66 15.36
CA GLY A 242 -19.12 -7.78 14.96
C GLY A 242 -19.40 -8.82 13.88
N LEU A 243 -18.42 -9.66 13.54
CA LEU A 243 -18.60 -10.79 12.62
C LEU A 243 -19.24 -11.96 13.36
N LEU A 244 -20.09 -12.71 12.67
CA LEU A 244 -20.68 -13.95 13.20
C LEU A 244 -20.04 -15.17 12.55
N PHE A 245 -19.48 -16.05 13.39
CA PHE A 245 -19.02 -17.37 12.99
C PHE A 245 -20.15 -18.37 13.21
N CYS A 246 -20.80 -18.79 12.13
CA CYS A 246 -21.82 -19.84 12.19
C CYS A 246 -21.13 -21.20 12.06
N MET A 247 -21.01 -21.93 13.18
CA MET A 247 -20.29 -23.19 13.19
C MET A 247 -21.13 -24.32 12.57
N PRO A 248 -20.55 -25.11 11.65
CA PRO A 248 -21.24 -26.25 11.07
C PRO A 248 -21.48 -27.33 12.14
N GLY A 249 -22.64 -27.96 12.09
CA GLY A 249 -22.98 -29.10 12.93
C GLY A 249 -24.06 -29.95 12.27
N SER A 250 -24.24 -31.17 12.76
CA SER A 250 -25.22 -32.12 12.24
C SER A 250 -26.67 -31.71 12.53
N THR A 251 -26.93 -31.04 13.65
CA THR A 251 -28.27 -30.60 14.07
C THR A 251 -28.55 -29.14 13.73
N PHE A 252 -27.52 -28.29 13.80
CA PHE A 252 -27.62 -26.86 13.51
C PHE A 252 -26.54 -26.48 12.51
N SER A 253 -26.93 -26.12 11.31
CA SER A 253 -26.04 -25.61 10.28
C SER A 253 -26.65 -24.35 9.67
N ALA A 254 -25.82 -23.53 9.05
CA ALA A 254 -26.36 -22.52 8.17
C ALA A 254 -27.12 -23.21 7.01
N PRO A 255 -28.03 -22.48 6.34
CA PRO A 255 -28.68 -22.97 5.12
C PRO A 255 -27.66 -23.44 4.09
N ALA A 256 -27.95 -24.58 3.46
CA ALA A 256 -27.13 -25.09 2.37
C ALA A 256 -27.27 -24.20 1.12
N GLY A 257 -26.23 -24.13 0.29
CA GLY A 257 -26.26 -23.45 -1.00
C GLY A 257 -26.04 -21.93 -0.99
N LEU A 258 -25.75 -21.33 0.17
CA LEU A 258 -25.42 -19.91 0.27
C LEU A 258 -24.12 -19.59 -0.49
N ARG A 259 -24.16 -18.56 -1.33
CA ARG A 259 -23.03 -17.98 -2.06
C ARG A 259 -22.56 -16.70 -1.37
N VAL A 260 -21.31 -16.33 -1.62
CA VAL A 260 -20.75 -15.08 -1.09
C VAL A 260 -21.60 -13.91 -1.60
N GLY A 261 -22.04 -13.05 -0.68
CA GLY A 261 -22.97 -11.95 -0.95
C GLY A 261 -24.44 -12.27 -0.64
N ASP A 262 -24.81 -13.54 -0.51
CA ASP A 262 -26.20 -13.92 -0.17
C ASP A 262 -26.55 -13.45 1.24
N VAL A 263 -27.78 -12.93 1.37
CA VAL A 263 -28.31 -12.36 2.61
C VAL A 263 -29.31 -13.30 3.24
N HIS A 264 -29.12 -13.60 4.52
CA HIS A 264 -29.99 -14.45 5.32
C HIS A 264 -30.17 -13.85 6.72
N ASN A 265 -31.43 -13.63 7.13
CA ASN A 265 -31.80 -13.04 8.43
C ASN A 265 -31.05 -11.73 8.78
N GLY A 266 -30.83 -10.88 7.78
CA GLY A 266 -30.12 -9.61 7.97
C GLY A 266 -28.60 -9.72 8.03
N TRP A 267 -28.03 -10.88 7.66
CA TRP A 267 -26.59 -11.12 7.58
C TRP A 267 -26.18 -11.59 6.18
N ALA A 268 -25.04 -11.15 5.66
CA ALA A 268 -24.51 -11.55 4.37
C ALA A 268 -23.29 -12.47 4.50
N LEU A 269 -23.16 -13.44 3.60
CA LEU A 269 -22.03 -14.37 3.60
C LEU A 269 -20.76 -13.71 3.04
N LYS A 270 -19.67 -13.74 3.82
CA LYS A 270 -18.34 -13.26 3.42
C LYS A 270 -17.40 -14.43 3.12
N LYS A 271 -16.57 -14.31 2.08
CA LYS A 271 -15.58 -15.35 1.70
C LYS A 271 -14.57 -15.57 2.84
N SER A 272 -14.54 -16.77 3.41
CA SER A 272 -13.60 -17.22 4.44
C SER A 272 -13.52 -18.76 4.48
N LEU A 273 -12.44 -19.33 5.03
CA LEU A 273 -12.26 -20.79 5.19
C LEU A 273 -13.29 -21.44 6.16
N LYS A 274 -14.01 -20.61 6.93
CA LYS A 274 -15.18 -20.98 7.76
C LYS A 274 -16.40 -20.16 7.34
N GLN A 275 -17.62 -20.62 7.58
CA GLN A 275 -18.82 -19.87 7.21
C GLN A 275 -18.95 -18.62 8.09
N LEU A 276 -18.62 -17.47 7.49
CA LEU A 276 -18.48 -16.18 8.16
C LEU A 276 -19.54 -15.23 7.63
N MET A 277 -20.28 -14.57 8.51
CA MET A 277 -21.35 -13.67 8.12
C MET A 277 -21.18 -12.27 8.72
N VAL A 278 -21.60 -11.25 7.97
CA VAL A 278 -21.55 -9.82 8.32
C VAL A 278 -22.98 -9.23 8.34
N PRO A 279 -23.30 -8.18 9.12
CA PRO A 279 -24.61 -7.53 9.01
C PRO A 279 -24.85 -6.97 7.60
N PHE A 280 -26.04 -7.20 7.04
CA PHE A 280 -26.42 -6.76 5.69
C PHE A 280 -26.33 -5.23 5.53
N THR A 281 -26.65 -4.48 6.57
CA THR A 281 -26.53 -3.02 6.60
C THR A 281 -25.10 -2.55 6.35
N SER A 282 -24.09 -3.35 6.67
CA SER A 282 -22.68 -3.06 6.38
C SER A 282 -22.28 -3.33 4.91
N LEU A 283 -23.10 -4.06 4.15
CA LEU A 283 -22.95 -4.27 2.70
C LEU A 283 -23.74 -3.24 1.88
N ALA A 284 -24.87 -2.77 2.41
CA ALA A 284 -25.74 -1.78 1.78
C ALA A 284 -25.11 -0.38 1.65
N ILE A 285 -24.06 -0.07 2.41
CA ILE A 285 -23.30 1.20 2.27
C ILE A 285 -22.50 1.23 0.95
N THR A 286 -22.31 0.09 0.28
CA THR A 286 -21.48 -0.04 -0.93
C THR A 286 -22.25 -0.21 -2.24
N THR A 287 -23.59 -0.19 -2.24
CA THR A 287 -24.39 -0.32 -3.47
C THR A 287 -25.46 0.76 -3.58
N GLN A 288 -25.04 1.96 -3.99
CA GLN A 288 -25.85 2.84 -4.85
C GLN A 288 -24.95 3.53 -5.87
N LYS A 289 -24.91 2.98 -7.08
CA LYS A 289 -24.80 3.76 -8.32
C LYS A 289 -25.68 3.08 -9.37
N ASN A 290 -26.74 3.77 -9.77
CA ASN A 290 -27.27 3.68 -11.13
C ASN A 290 -26.24 4.26 -12.09
#